data_AF-A0A382NWX1-F1
#
_entry.id   AF-A0A382NWX1-F1
#
_cell.length_a   1.000
_cell.length_b   1.000
_cell.length_c   1.000
_cell.angle_alpha   90.00
_cell.angle_beta   90.00
_cell.angle_gamma   90.00
#
_symmetry.space_group_name_H-M   'P 1'
#
loop_
_entity.id
_entity.type
_entity.pdbx_description
1 polymer ?
#
loop_
_entity_poly.entity_id
_entity_poly.type
_entity_poly.pdbx_seq_one_letter_code
_entity_poly.pdbx_strand_id
1 'polypeptide(L)'
;MELFPALSRRLGGGQLERIALKVALLVVSLVVAVATDADAQDVAAGQVTFTRDVAPILQRSCQVCHRPQNMAPMSLRTYEEVRPWARAIKTGVVTRTMPPWHIDKKVGIQRFKADRSLTDEEIATIVKWVDSGAPRGNLDDMPPPVQFQDFGAWTIEPDV
;
A
#
# COMPACT_ATOMS: atom_id res chain seq x y z
N MET A 1 -83.82 -15.67 5.79
CA MET A 1 -82.69 -15.78 4.84
C MET A 1 -81.91 -14.48 4.92
N GLU A 2 -81.25 -14.27 6.06
CA GLU A 2 -79.79 -14.50 6.27
C GLU A 2 -78.99 -13.47 5.44
N LEU A 3 -78.75 -12.25 5.95
CA LEU A 3 -77.55 -11.86 6.71
C LEU A 3 -76.23 -12.27 6.03
N PHE A 4 -75.54 -11.32 5.39
CA PHE A 4 -74.11 -11.41 5.13
C PHE A 4 -73.37 -10.27 5.87
N PRO A 5 -72.60 -10.57 6.93
CA PRO A 5 -71.74 -9.61 7.58
C PRO A 5 -70.32 -9.59 6.98
N ALA A 6 -69.68 -8.44 7.23
CA ALA A 6 -68.32 -7.98 6.98
C ALA A 6 -67.17 -9.02 6.94
N LEU A 7 -66.16 -8.72 6.11
CA LEU A 7 -64.79 -9.22 6.31
C LEU A 7 -63.75 -8.08 6.18
N SER A 8 -63.75 -7.16 7.15
CA SER A 8 -62.58 -6.32 7.43
C SER A 8 -61.54 -7.18 8.15
N ARG A 9 -60.59 -7.78 7.41
CA ARG A 9 -59.42 -8.43 8.01
C ARG A 9 -58.48 -7.33 8.54
N ARG A 10 -58.57 -7.06 9.85
CA ARG A 10 -57.53 -6.31 10.56
C ARG A 10 -56.25 -7.14 10.54
N LEU A 11 -55.18 -6.57 10.00
CA LEU A 11 -53.82 -7.11 10.11
C LEU A 11 -53.46 -7.20 11.60
N GLY A 12 -53.31 -8.42 12.13
CA GLY A 12 -52.90 -8.64 13.51
C GLY A 12 -51.46 -8.21 13.76
N GLY A 13 -51.14 -7.78 14.98
CA GLY A 13 -49.82 -7.24 15.35
C GLY A 13 -48.64 -8.13 14.96
N GLY A 14 -48.79 -9.46 14.99
CA GLY A 14 -47.73 -10.39 14.56
C GLY A 14 -47.45 -10.38 13.04
N GLN A 15 -48.38 -9.90 12.21
CA GLN A 15 -48.15 -9.71 10.78
C GLN A 15 -47.34 -8.44 10.50
N LEU A 16 -47.50 -7.40 11.33
CA LEU A 16 -46.71 -6.17 11.25
C LEU A 16 -45.26 -6.39 11.72
N GLU A 17 -45.04 -7.17 12.79
CA GLU A 17 -43.69 -7.55 13.25
C GLU A 17 -42.92 -8.37 12.21
N ARG A 18 -43.60 -9.33 11.56
CA ARG A 18 -42.98 -10.16 10.49
C ARG A 18 -42.64 -9.34 9.25
N ILE A 19 -43.42 -8.31 8.93
CA ILE A 19 -43.12 -7.38 7.83
C ILE A 19 -41.94 -6.47 8.22
N ALA A 20 -41.94 -5.92 9.44
CA ALA A 20 -40.85 -5.09 9.96
C ALA A 20 -39.52 -5.86 9.99
N LEU A 21 -39.53 -7.14 10.39
CA LEU A 21 -38.33 -7.98 10.43
C LEU A 21 -37.80 -8.30 9.03
N LYS A 22 -38.68 -8.54 8.05
CA LYS A 22 -38.29 -8.77 6.65
C LYS A 22 -37.76 -7.51 5.98
N VAL A 23 -38.36 -6.35 6.27
CA VAL A 23 -37.88 -5.04 5.80
C VAL A 23 -36.51 -4.73 6.44
N ALA A 24 -36.34 -4.98 7.74
CA ALA A 24 -35.04 -4.81 8.40
C ALA A 24 -33.97 -5.72 7.80
N LEU A 25 -34.28 -6.99 7.53
CA LEU A 25 -33.36 -7.93 6.87
C LEU A 25 -33.02 -7.51 5.42
N LEU A 26 -33.99 -6.98 4.66
CA LEU A 26 -33.76 -6.44 3.32
C LEU A 26 -32.91 -5.17 3.33
N VAL A 27 -33.11 -4.27 4.31
CA VAL A 27 -32.30 -3.05 4.47
C VAL A 27 -30.86 -3.42 4.87
N VAL A 28 -30.67 -4.40 5.78
CA VAL A 28 -29.34 -4.90 6.13
C VAL A 28 -28.64 -5.54 4.93
N SER A 29 -29.37 -6.28 4.09
CA SER A 29 -28.82 -6.89 2.87
C SER A 29 -28.44 -5.85 1.80
N LEU A 30 -29.17 -4.74 1.72
CA LEU A 30 -28.87 -3.66 0.77
C LEU A 30 -27.65 -2.82 1.20
N VAL A 31 -27.38 -2.69 2.50
CA VAL A 31 -26.21 -1.96 3.01
C VAL A 31 -24.90 -2.74 2.79
N VAL A 32 -24.94 -4.07 2.71
CA VAL A 32 -23.75 -4.92 2.50
C VAL A 32 -23.27 -4.93 1.03
N ALA A 33 -24.09 -4.52 0.08
CA ALA A 33 -23.76 -4.60 -1.36
C ALA A 33 -22.93 -3.42 -1.92
N VAL A 34 -22.59 -2.41 -1.11
CA VAL A 34 -21.82 -1.22 -1.56
C VAL A 34 -20.33 -1.34 -1.18
N ALA A 35 -19.72 -2.48 -1.50
CA ALA A 35 -18.31 -2.75 -1.22
C ALA A 35 -17.59 -3.37 -2.43
N THR A 36 -17.61 -2.65 -3.56
CA THR A 36 -16.77 -2.86 -4.76
C THR A 36 -16.64 -1.47 -5.40
N ASP A 37 -15.49 -0.81 -5.58
CA ASP A 37 -14.10 -1.21 -5.77
C ASP A 37 -13.18 -0.26 -4.98
N ALA A 38 -12.22 -0.81 -4.26
CA ALA A 38 -11.17 -0.04 -3.62
C ALA A 38 -10.01 0.21 -4.59
N ASP A 39 -9.51 1.45 -4.56
CA ASP A 39 -8.12 1.86 -4.83
C ASP A 39 -7.66 2.16 -6.27
N ALA A 40 -8.49 2.81 -7.08
CA ALA A 40 -7.96 3.78 -8.03
C ALA A 40 -8.12 5.19 -7.42
N GLN A 41 -7.08 5.69 -6.74
CA GLN A 41 -7.03 7.14 -6.51
C GLN A 41 -6.89 7.80 -7.88
N ASP A 42 -7.79 8.69 -8.26
CA ASP A 42 -7.69 9.46 -9.50
C ASP A 42 -6.43 10.34 -9.42
N VAL A 43 -5.34 9.84 -10.00
CA VAL A 43 -4.01 10.46 -9.93
C VAL A 43 -3.93 11.48 -11.06
N ALA A 44 -3.78 12.76 -10.70
CA ALA A 44 -3.59 13.81 -11.69
C ALA A 44 -2.36 13.50 -12.56
N ALA A 45 -2.45 13.76 -13.87
CA ALA A 45 -1.34 13.54 -14.81
C ALA A 45 -0.06 14.25 -14.30
N GLY A 46 1.03 13.48 -14.13
CA GLY A 46 2.32 13.98 -13.62
C GLY A 46 2.49 13.97 -12.09
N GLN A 47 1.51 13.46 -11.34
CA GLN A 47 1.67 13.23 -9.90
C GLN A 47 2.58 12.01 -9.64
N VAL A 48 3.46 12.13 -8.65
CA VAL A 48 4.37 11.05 -8.23
C VAL A 48 3.58 10.00 -7.44
N THR A 49 3.78 8.73 -7.78
CA THR A 49 3.04 7.59 -7.20
C THR A 49 3.95 6.53 -6.63
N PHE A 50 3.41 5.71 -5.72
CA PHE A 50 4.18 4.60 -5.16
C PHE A 50 4.56 3.59 -6.24
N THR A 51 3.57 3.10 -7.00
CA THR A 51 3.76 1.99 -7.95
C THR A 51 4.76 2.34 -9.03
N ARG A 52 4.62 3.49 -9.68
CA ARG A 52 5.48 3.89 -10.80
C ARG A 52 6.84 4.45 -10.36
N ASP A 53 6.85 5.33 -9.36
CA ASP A 53 8.01 6.22 -9.13
C ASP A 53 8.82 5.83 -7.88
N VAL A 54 8.18 5.36 -6.80
CA VAL A 54 8.86 5.08 -5.52
C VAL A 54 9.23 3.62 -5.33
N ALA A 55 8.36 2.69 -5.71
CA ALA A 55 8.59 1.24 -5.61
C ALA A 55 9.92 0.81 -6.26
N PRO A 56 10.30 1.26 -7.48
CA PRO A 56 11.60 0.87 -8.06
C PRO A 56 12.80 1.40 -7.26
N ILE A 57 12.70 2.58 -6.64
CA ILE A 57 13.74 3.12 -5.76
C ILE A 57 13.89 2.24 -4.51
N LEU A 58 12.76 1.90 -3.87
CA LEU A 58 12.78 1.06 -2.66
C LEU A 58 13.27 -0.37 -2.94
N GLN A 59 12.86 -0.96 -4.07
CA GLN A 59 13.34 -2.29 -4.48
C GLN A 59 14.87 -2.33 -4.60
N ARG A 60 15.47 -1.35 -5.27
CA ARG A 60 16.92 -1.31 -5.49
C ARG A 60 17.70 -0.94 -4.23
N SER A 61 17.27 0.10 -3.51
CA SER A 61 18.08 0.73 -2.46
C SER A 61 17.70 0.30 -1.04
N CYS A 62 16.51 -0.24 -0.80
CA CYS A 62 15.98 -0.46 0.55
C CYS A 62 15.65 -1.93 0.86
N GLN A 63 14.97 -2.64 -0.05
CA GLN A 63 14.41 -3.98 0.20
C GLN A 63 15.45 -5.08 0.43
N VAL A 64 16.71 -4.81 0.09
CA VAL A 64 17.83 -5.68 0.45
C VAL A 64 17.97 -5.87 1.97
N CYS A 65 17.55 -4.89 2.77
CA CYS A 65 17.51 -4.96 4.23
C CYS A 65 16.07 -4.89 4.78
N HIS A 66 15.20 -4.13 4.12
CA HIS A 66 13.81 -3.88 4.50
C HIS A 66 12.85 -4.88 3.86
N ARG A 67 12.94 -6.14 4.27
CA ARG A 67 12.04 -7.22 3.85
C ARG A 67 11.78 -8.16 5.03
N PRO A 68 10.73 -9.01 4.98
CA PRO A 68 10.42 -9.92 6.06
C PRO A 68 11.62 -10.81 6.43
N GLN A 69 11.80 -11.07 7.73
CA GLN A 69 12.84 -11.95 8.26
C GLN A 69 14.27 -11.53 7.85
N ASN A 70 14.51 -10.22 7.76
CA ASN A 70 15.81 -9.66 7.42
C ASN A 70 16.21 -8.56 8.43
N MET A 71 17.32 -7.88 8.16
CA MET A 71 18.01 -6.99 9.08
C MET A 71 17.18 -5.82 9.62
N ALA A 72 16.26 -5.26 8.83
CA ALA A 72 15.50 -4.08 9.22
C ALA A 72 14.11 -4.43 9.77
N PRO A 73 13.60 -3.71 10.80
CA PRO A 73 12.43 -4.13 11.60
C PRO A 73 11.06 -4.03 10.91
N MET A 74 11.01 -3.54 9.68
CA MET A 74 9.80 -3.38 8.87
C MET A 74 10.06 -3.78 7.41
N SER A 75 9.00 -4.23 6.75
CA SER A 75 9.04 -4.53 5.33
C SER A 75 8.74 -3.28 4.51
N LEU A 76 9.42 -3.14 3.37
CA LEU A 76 9.14 -2.11 2.37
C LEU A 76 8.83 -2.73 1.00
N ARG A 77 8.14 -3.88 0.96
CA ARG A 77 7.85 -4.62 -0.28
C ARG A 77 6.54 -4.21 -0.93
N THR A 78 5.48 -4.05 -0.15
CA THR A 78 4.15 -3.65 -0.66
C THR A 78 3.78 -2.24 -0.24
N TYR A 79 2.79 -1.64 -0.93
CA TYR A 79 2.31 -0.31 -0.56
C TYR A 79 1.78 -0.27 0.88
N GLU A 80 1.04 -1.30 1.29
CA GLU A 80 0.42 -1.42 2.61
C GLU A 80 1.49 -1.46 3.71
N GLU A 81 2.60 -2.14 3.43
CA GLU A 81 3.73 -2.20 4.34
C GLU A 81 4.49 -0.87 4.39
N VAL A 82 4.67 -0.19 3.25
CA VAL A 82 5.46 1.05 3.12
C VAL A 82 4.70 2.27 3.65
N ARG A 83 3.40 2.36 3.38
CA ARG A 83 2.56 3.54 3.60
C ARG A 83 2.62 4.07 5.05
N PRO A 84 2.53 3.23 6.10
CA PRO A 84 2.65 3.69 7.49
C PRO A 84 4.00 4.35 7.81
N TRP A 85 5.06 3.98 7.09
CA TRP A 85 6.42 4.48 7.31
C TRP A 85 6.79 5.66 6.42
N ALA A 86 5.90 6.14 5.55
CA ALA A 86 6.18 7.20 4.58
C ALA A 86 6.93 8.41 5.17
N ARG A 87 6.47 8.91 6.34
CA ARG A 87 7.14 10.04 7.03
C ARG A 87 8.54 9.68 7.53
N ALA A 88 8.71 8.50 8.12
CA ALA A 88 10.00 8.03 8.62
C ALA A 88 11.00 7.78 7.47
N ILE A 89 10.52 7.24 6.35
CA ILE A 89 11.31 7.07 5.12
C ILE A 89 11.80 8.43 4.65
N LYS A 90 10.89 9.44 4.52
CA LYS A 90 11.27 10.81 4.15
C LYS A 90 12.36 11.35 5.06
N THR A 91 12.20 11.23 6.38
CA THR A 91 13.22 11.69 7.33
C THR A 91 14.55 10.99 7.07
N GLY A 92 14.57 9.66 6.98
CA GLY A 92 15.80 8.88 6.81
C GLY A 92 16.55 9.20 5.51
N VAL A 93 15.84 9.44 4.41
CA VAL A 93 16.49 9.78 3.12
C VAL A 93 16.97 11.23 3.07
N VAL A 94 16.22 12.17 3.64
CA VAL A 94 16.60 13.60 3.69
C VAL A 94 17.82 13.80 4.59
N THR A 95 17.88 13.12 5.74
CA THR A 95 19.06 13.16 6.62
C THR A 95 20.20 12.28 6.11
N ARG A 96 20.01 11.58 4.99
CA ARG A 96 20.96 10.62 4.40
C ARG A 96 21.44 9.56 5.40
N THR A 97 20.60 9.25 6.39
CA THR A 97 20.81 8.12 7.32
C THR A 97 20.42 6.81 6.65
N MET A 98 19.51 6.85 5.68
CA MET A 98 19.03 5.71 4.92
C MET A 98 19.18 5.94 3.40
N PRO A 99 19.63 4.92 2.64
CA PRO A 99 20.23 3.69 3.14
C PRO A 99 21.59 3.97 3.83
N PRO A 100 22.00 3.17 4.82
CA PRO A 100 23.26 3.36 5.51
C PRO A 100 24.41 3.09 4.54
N TRP A 101 24.97 4.17 3.98
CA TRP A 101 26.04 4.12 3.00
C TRP A 101 26.96 5.33 3.19
N HIS A 102 27.84 5.23 4.20
CA HIS A 102 28.71 6.31 4.69
C HIS A 102 29.94 6.55 3.78
N ILE A 103 29.73 6.55 2.47
CA ILE A 103 30.79 6.83 1.49
C ILE A 103 30.91 8.33 1.29
N ASP A 104 32.13 8.86 1.41
CA ASP A 104 32.41 10.25 1.05
C ASP A 104 32.42 10.42 -0.47
N LYS A 105 31.42 11.15 -0.98
CA LYS A 105 31.25 11.41 -2.42
C LYS A 105 32.22 12.45 -2.99
N LYS A 106 33.14 13.00 -2.17
CA LYS A 106 34.06 14.09 -2.59
C LYS A 106 35.50 13.63 -2.81
N VAL A 107 35.84 12.39 -2.43
CA VAL A 107 37.21 11.88 -2.51
C VAL A 107 37.24 10.44 -3.02
N GLY A 108 38.27 10.10 -3.80
CA GLY A 108 38.50 8.72 -4.26
C GLY A 108 37.48 8.19 -5.28
N ILE A 109 37.33 6.86 -5.32
CA ILE A 109 36.45 6.14 -6.26
C ILE A 109 34.99 6.44 -5.92
N GLN A 110 34.23 6.87 -6.93
CA GLN A 110 32.83 7.29 -6.77
C GLN A 110 31.80 6.23 -7.20
N ARG A 111 32.26 5.19 -7.90
CA ARG A 111 31.40 4.16 -8.49
C ARG A 111 31.71 2.83 -7.81
N PHE A 112 30.81 2.40 -6.93
CA PHE A 112 30.91 1.12 -6.24
C PHE A 112 30.00 0.09 -6.90
N LYS A 113 30.47 -1.16 -6.96
CA LYS A 113 29.59 -2.28 -7.29
C LYS A 113 28.51 -2.37 -6.20
N ALA A 114 27.25 -2.57 -6.61
CA ALA A 114 26.09 -2.62 -5.71
C ALA A 114 25.90 -1.37 -4.82
N ASP A 115 26.24 -0.18 -5.33
CA ASP A 115 25.94 1.10 -4.68
C ASP A 115 24.42 1.25 -4.49
N ARG A 116 24.00 1.43 -3.23
CA ARG A 116 22.60 1.58 -2.85
C ARG A 116 22.25 3.03 -2.56
N SER A 117 23.21 3.95 -2.59
CA SER A 117 22.98 5.36 -2.31
C SER A 117 21.91 5.95 -3.22
N LEU A 118 21.19 6.93 -2.69
CA LEU A 118 20.19 7.66 -3.45
C LEU A 118 20.82 8.87 -4.13
N THR A 119 20.33 9.19 -5.32
CA THR A 119 20.59 10.50 -5.95
C THR A 119 19.70 11.58 -5.33
N ASP A 120 20.02 12.85 -5.58
CA ASP A 120 19.20 13.96 -5.09
C ASP A 120 17.79 13.95 -5.72
N GLU A 121 17.68 13.53 -6.98
CA GLU A 121 16.40 13.38 -7.69
C GLU A 121 15.53 12.27 -7.08
N GLU A 122 16.14 11.17 -6.66
CA GLU A 122 15.44 10.06 -6.01
C GLU A 122 14.94 10.46 -4.63
N ILE A 123 15.77 11.17 -3.85
CA ILE A 123 15.35 11.76 -2.58
C ILE A 123 14.19 12.72 -2.81
N ALA A 124 14.28 13.61 -3.81
CA ALA A 124 13.23 14.55 -4.15
C ALA A 124 11.93 13.85 -4.58
N THR A 125 12.03 12.73 -5.31
CA THR A 125 10.89 11.91 -5.72
C THR A 125 10.16 11.33 -4.51
N ILE A 126 10.90 10.72 -3.57
CA ILE A 126 10.34 10.20 -2.32
C ILE A 126 9.70 11.33 -1.50
N VAL A 127 10.40 12.46 -1.35
CA VAL A 127 9.88 13.63 -0.61
C VAL A 127 8.56 14.11 -1.22
N LYS A 128 8.52 14.33 -2.54
CA LYS A 128 7.32 14.79 -3.25
C LYS A 128 6.17 13.79 -3.11
N TRP A 129 6.46 12.49 -3.21
CA TRP A 129 5.47 11.45 -2.97
C TRP A 129 4.88 11.58 -1.58
N VAL A 130 5.70 11.60 -0.53
CA VAL A 130 5.24 11.72 0.87
C VAL A 130 4.43 13.00 1.09
N ASP A 131 4.90 14.14 0.58
CA ASP A 131 4.25 15.44 0.75
C ASP A 131 2.92 15.56 -0.01
N SER A 132 2.77 14.83 -1.11
CA SER A 132 1.51 14.71 -1.86
C SER A 132 0.50 13.76 -1.20
N GLY A 133 0.76 13.34 0.04
CA GLY A 133 -0.07 12.36 0.74
C GLY A 133 0.20 10.93 0.29
N ALA A 134 1.38 10.65 -0.26
CA ALA A 134 1.93 9.34 -0.67
C ALA A 134 0.90 8.41 -1.35
N PRO A 135 0.37 8.83 -2.52
CA PRO A 135 -0.65 8.08 -3.26
C PRO A 135 -0.10 6.73 -3.77
N ARG A 136 -0.97 5.72 -3.84
CA ARG A 136 -0.60 4.39 -4.36
C ARG A 136 -0.24 4.45 -5.85
N GLY A 137 -1.10 5.05 -6.67
CA GLY A 137 -0.99 4.99 -8.13
C GLY A 137 -1.66 3.75 -8.73
N ASN A 138 -1.59 3.61 -10.05
CA ASN A 138 -2.12 2.44 -10.75
C ASN A 138 -1.28 1.20 -10.42
N LEU A 139 -1.93 0.10 -10.07
CA LEU A 139 -1.28 -1.19 -9.81
C LEU A 139 -0.58 -1.75 -11.06
N ASP A 140 -1.06 -1.43 -12.26
CA ASP A 140 -0.43 -1.88 -13.51
C ASP A 140 0.97 -1.26 -13.73
N ASP A 141 1.25 -0.12 -13.08
CA ASP A 141 2.56 0.54 -13.13
C ASP A 141 3.58 -0.09 -12.15
N MET A 142 3.16 -1.07 -11.34
CA MET A 142 4.01 -1.67 -10.31
C MET A 142 5.15 -2.48 -10.97
N PRO A 143 6.42 -2.22 -10.62
CA PRO A 143 7.52 -3.01 -11.14
C PRO A 143 7.44 -4.46 -10.65
N PRO A 144 7.91 -5.44 -11.46
CA PRO A 144 8.01 -6.82 -11.03
C PRO A 144 8.77 -6.94 -9.70
N PRO A 145 8.32 -7.77 -8.75
CA PRO A 145 9.02 -7.95 -7.48
C PRO A 145 10.44 -8.50 -7.69
N VAL A 146 11.44 -7.83 -7.11
CA VAL A 146 12.82 -8.35 -7.07
C VAL A 146 12.86 -9.62 -6.23
N GLN A 147 13.50 -10.65 -6.78
CA GLN A 147 13.83 -11.88 -6.06
C GLN A 147 15.15 -11.66 -5.32
N PHE A 148 15.12 -11.84 -4.00
CA PHE A 148 16.30 -11.73 -3.16
C PHE A 148 16.69 -13.11 -2.66
N GLN A 149 17.98 -13.34 -2.51
CA GLN A 149 18.50 -14.50 -1.80
C GLN A 149 18.09 -14.48 -0.33
N ASP A 150 18.07 -15.65 0.29
CA ASP A 150 17.78 -15.79 1.71
C ASP A 150 18.80 -15.03 2.57
N PHE A 151 18.35 -14.61 3.75
CA PHE A 151 19.23 -13.92 4.68
C PHE A 151 20.38 -14.86 5.12
N GLY A 152 21.62 -14.39 4.96
CA GLY A 152 22.82 -15.18 5.27
C GLY A 152 23.31 -16.09 4.15
N ALA A 153 22.63 -16.14 2.99
CA ALA A 153 23.12 -16.89 1.84
C ALA A 153 24.45 -16.29 1.33
N TRP A 154 25.42 -17.17 1.04
CA TRP A 154 26.69 -16.76 0.47
C TRP A 154 26.51 -16.47 -1.03
N THR A 155 26.90 -15.28 -1.48
CA THR A 155 26.54 -14.73 -2.81
C THR A 155 27.73 -14.18 -3.60
N ILE A 156 28.94 -14.33 -3.07
CA ILE A 156 30.16 -13.91 -3.74
C ILE A 156 30.65 -15.11 -4.56
N GLU A 157 30.95 -14.94 -5.84
CA GLU A 157 31.63 -16.00 -6.60
C GLU A 157 33.09 -16.06 -6.16
N PRO A 158 33.66 -17.26 -5.91
CA PRO A 158 35.06 -17.37 -5.55
C PRO A 158 35.92 -16.93 -6.74
N ASP A 159 36.86 -16.01 -6.50
CA ASP A 159 37.81 -15.49 -7.49
C ASP A 159 38.91 -16.52 -7.86
N VAL A 160 38.54 -17.78 -8.14
CA VAL A 160 39.47 -18.87 -8.49
C VAL A 160 39.87 -18.88 -9.96
#